data_AF-A0A934WHN9-F1
#
_entry.id   AF-A0A934WHN9-F1
#
_cell.length_a   1.000
_cell.length_b   1.000
_cell.length_c   1.000
_cell.angle_alpha   90.00
_cell.angle_beta   90.00
_cell.angle_gamma   90.00
#
_symmetry.space_group_name_H-M   'P 1'
#
loop_
_entity.id
_entity.type
_entity.pdbx_description
1 polymer ?
#
loop_
_entity_poly.entity_id
_entity_poly.type
_entity_poly.pdbx_seq_one_letter_code
_entity_poly.pdbx_strand_id
1 'polypeptide(L)'
;MKNILKSLLVWVLIIPLAILNGGFREKILMPWFGEQFALPISGILLCILIFLVTVLLLHKLVKGGNKTYWAIGSVWIFLTIGIEFIIGSIMNNPIEEMLAAYDITTGNLWLLVVIFTGFAPWLSAKIRKII
;
A
#
# COMPACT_ATOMS: atom_id res chain seq x y z
N MET A 1 11.03 18.65 3.06
CA MET A 1 11.91 17.46 3.15
C MET A 1 11.80 16.71 4.48
N LYS A 2 11.96 17.35 5.66
CA LYS A 2 11.88 16.66 6.97
C LYS A 2 10.62 15.82 7.19
N ASN A 3 9.46 16.31 6.77
CA ASN A 3 8.19 15.58 6.86
C ASN A 3 8.13 14.33 5.98
N ILE A 4 8.72 14.40 4.78
CA ILE A 4 8.78 13.26 3.85
C ILE A 4 9.63 12.15 4.50
N LEU A 5 10.84 12.48 4.98
CA LEU A 5 11.71 11.52 5.66
C LEU A 5 11.03 10.87 6.87
N LYS A 6 10.35 11.66 7.71
CA LYS A 6 9.60 11.12 8.84
C LYS A 6 8.44 10.20 8.42
N SER A 7 7.76 10.51 7.31
CA SER A 7 6.69 9.67 6.79
C SER A 7 7.20 8.30 6.31
N LEU A 8 8.47 8.21 5.88
CA LEU A 8 9.06 6.94 5.44
C LEU A 8 9.11 5.91 6.56
N LEU A 9 9.20 6.34 7.82
CA LEU A 9 9.11 5.40 8.96
C LEU A 9 7.77 4.68 9.00
N VAL A 10 6.68 5.38 8.68
CA VAL A 10 5.34 4.78 8.60
C VAL A 10 5.23 3.87 7.39
N TRP A 11 5.78 4.30 6.25
CA TRP A 11 5.76 3.50 5.02
C TRP A 11 6.59 2.21 5.15
N VAL A 12 7.75 2.25 5.80
CA VAL A 12 8.55 1.04 6.07
C VAL A 12 7.77 0.05 6.94
N LEU A 13 6.92 0.51 7.86
CA LEU A 13 6.03 -0.37 8.64
C LEU A 13 4.91 -1.01 7.80
N ILE A 14 4.57 -0.45 6.64
CA ILE A 14 3.60 -1.07 5.72
C ILE A 14 4.21 -2.30 5.04
N ILE A 15 5.53 -2.32 4.78
CA ILE A 15 6.21 -3.44 4.11
C ILE A 15 5.96 -4.79 4.81
N PRO A 16 6.23 -4.97 6.12
CA PRO A 16 5.97 -6.24 6.78
C PRO A 16 4.46 -6.57 6.79
N LEU A 17 3.57 -5.58 6.84
CA LEU A 17 2.12 -5.83 6.74
C LEU A 17 1.71 -6.34 5.36
N ALA A 18 2.30 -5.81 4.29
CA ALA A 18 2.08 -6.29 2.93
C ALA A 18 2.57 -7.74 2.77
N ILE A 19 3.75 -8.08 3.31
CA ILE A 19 4.28 -9.44 3.31
C ILE A 19 3.37 -10.40 4.09
N LEU A 20 2.96 -10.01 5.31
CA LEU A 20 2.04 -10.80 6.12
C LEU A 20 0.69 -10.99 5.43
N ASN A 21 0.18 -9.96 4.76
CA ASN A 21 -1.06 -10.03 3.99
C ASN A 21 -0.95 -10.96 2.78
N GLY A 22 0.18 -10.95 2.06
CA GLY A 22 0.47 -11.89 0.98
C GLY A 22 0.52 -13.33 1.49
N GLY A 23 1.22 -13.56 2.61
CA GLY A 23 1.26 -14.88 3.26
C GLY A 23 -0.11 -15.34 3.77
N PHE A 24 -0.91 -14.44 4.33
CA PHE A 24 -2.28 -14.71 4.76
C PHE A 24 -3.19 -15.07 3.58
N ARG A 25 -3.05 -14.35 2.45
CA ARG A 25 -3.75 -14.68 1.20
C ARG A 25 -3.44 -16.10 0.76
N GLU A 26 -2.16 -16.46 0.70
CA GLU A 26 -1.75 -17.74 0.15
C GLU A 26 -2.06 -18.93 1.07
N LYS A 27 -1.83 -18.76 2.38
CA LYS A 27 -1.97 -19.87 3.34
C LYS A 27 -3.39 -20.08 3.85
N ILE A 28 -4.22 -19.03 3.84
CA ILE A 28 -5.54 -19.05 4.48
C ILE A 28 -6.65 -18.70 3.49
N LEU A 29 -6.55 -17.57 2.77
CA LEU A 29 -7.63 -17.16 1.88
C LEU A 29 -7.78 -18.09 0.67
N MET A 30 -6.68 -18.45 0.01
CA MET A 30 -6.72 -19.32 -1.18
C MET A 30 -7.31 -20.70 -0.88
N PRO A 31 -6.92 -21.43 0.19
CA PRO A 31 -7.50 -22.74 0.48
C PRO A 31 -8.98 -22.69 0.88
N TRP A 32 -9.46 -21.56 1.42
CA TRP A 32 -10.84 -21.46 1.93
C TRP A 32 -11.81 -20.91 0.90
N PHE A 33 -11.39 -19.93 0.10
CA PHE A 33 -12.26 -19.17 -0.80
C PHE A 33 -11.89 -19.33 -2.28
N GLY A 34 -10.78 -20.00 -2.59
CA GLY A 34 -10.22 -20.05 -3.93
C GLY A 34 -9.59 -18.72 -4.37
N GLU A 35 -8.88 -18.75 -5.50
CA GLU A 35 -8.10 -17.61 -6.00
C GLU A 35 -8.98 -16.39 -6.36
N GLN A 36 -10.15 -16.65 -6.96
CA GLN A 36 -11.11 -15.63 -7.41
C GLN A 36 -11.50 -14.65 -6.30
N PHE A 37 -11.65 -15.14 -5.06
CA PHE A 37 -12.04 -14.30 -3.92
C PHE A 37 -10.85 -13.94 -3.02
N ALA A 38 -9.80 -14.76 -2.99
CA ALA A 38 -8.61 -14.50 -2.17
C ALA A 38 -7.90 -13.20 -2.58
N LEU A 39 -7.76 -12.95 -3.89
CA LEU A 39 -7.12 -11.75 -4.42
C LEU A 39 -7.84 -10.44 -4.00
N PRO A 40 -9.15 -10.26 -4.25
CA PRO A 40 -9.83 -9.03 -3.88
C PRO A 40 -9.95 -8.86 -2.36
N ILE A 41 -10.20 -9.93 -1.60
CA ILE A 41 -10.25 -9.87 -0.13
C ILE A 41 -8.90 -9.41 0.43
N SER A 42 -7.80 -9.98 -0.06
CA SER A 42 -6.45 -9.61 0.34
C SER A 42 -6.11 -8.14 -0.01
N GLY A 43 -6.53 -7.66 -1.18
CA GLY A 43 -6.33 -6.26 -1.56
C GLY A 43 -7.10 -5.28 -0.66
N ILE A 44 -8.37 -5.57 -0.36
CA ILE A 44 -9.17 -4.76 0.56
C ILE A 44 -8.58 -4.77 1.97
N LEU A 45 -8.17 -5.94 2.46
CA LEU A 45 -7.54 -6.08 3.77
C LEU A 45 -6.26 -5.23 3.85
N LEU A 46 -5.42 -5.26 2.82
CA LEU A 46 -4.21 -4.45 2.78
C LEU A 46 -4.50 -2.95 2.78
N CYS A 47 -5.50 -2.49 2.02
CA CYS A 47 -5.95 -1.09 2.06
C CYS A 47 -6.38 -0.68 3.49
N ILE A 48 -7.13 -1.53 4.19
CA ILE A 48 -7.56 -1.26 5.57
C ILE A 48 -6.34 -1.16 6.48
N LEU A 49 -5.39 -2.10 6.40
CA LEU A 49 -4.16 -2.10 7.20
C LEU A 49 -3.32 -0.84 6.96
N ILE A 50 -3.11 -0.47 5.69
CA ILE A 50 -2.41 0.76 5.29
C ILE A 50 -3.09 1.98 5.89
N PHE A 51 -4.41 2.06 5.77
CA PHE A 51 -5.17 3.18 6.30
C PHE A 51 -5.04 3.29 7.82
N LEU A 52 -5.23 2.18 8.54
CA LEU A 52 -5.14 2.14 10.00
C LEU A 52 -3.78 2.62 10.49
N VAL A 53 -2.70 2.08 9.93
CA VAL A 53 -1.32 2.45 10.30
C VAL A 53 -1.07 3.92 10.00
N THR A 54 -1.52 4.39 8.84
CA THR A 54 -1.38 5.79 8.44
C THR A 54 -2.11 6.73 9.39
N VAL A 55 -3.39 6.44 9.71
CA VAL A 55 -4.18 7.22 10.66
C VAL A 55 -3.56 7.22 12.05
N LEU A 56 -3.06 6.08 12.54
CA LEU A 56 -2.54 5.96 13.90
C LEU A 56 -1.16 6.61 14.07
N LEU A 57 -0.30 6.58 13.06
CA LEU A 57 1.11 6.95 13.20
C LEU A 57 1.49 8.23 12.46
N LEU A 58 0.93 8.50 11.27
CA LEU A 58 1.42 9.58 10.41
C LEU A 58 1.30 10.95 11.07
N HIS A 59 0.17 11.24 11.70
CA HIS A 59 -0.08 12.52 12.37
C HIS A 59 0.85 12.80 13.56
N LYS A 60 1.41 11.75 14.19
CA LYS A 60 2.35 11.89 15.31
C LYS A 60 3.72 12.38 14.83
N LEU A 61 4.07 12.05 13.60
CA LEU A 61 5.40 12.30 13.03
C LEU A 61 5.42 13.51 12.10
N VAL A 62 4.35 13.71 11.34
CA VAL A 62 4.23 14.72 10.29
C VAL A 62 3.25 15.81 10.72
N LYS A 63 3.66 17.06 10.56
CA LYS A 63 2.79 18.24 10.67
C LYS A 63 2.93 19.08 9.42
N GLY A 64 1.82 19.49 8.82
CA GLY A 64 1.82 20.28 7.60
C GLY A 64 0.42 20.48 7.04
N GLY A 65 0.31 21.25 5.97
CA GLY A 65 -0.96 21.48 5.27
C GLY A 65 -1.24 20.45 4.17
N ASN A 66 -2.34 20.67 3.45
CA ASN A 66 -2.84 19.78 2.38
C ASN A 66 -1.75 19.34 1.38
N LYS A 67 -0.91 20.28 0.91
CA LYS A 67 0.19 19.99 -0.04
C LYS A 67 1.22 18.99 0.50
N THR A 68 1.46 18.97 1.81
CA THR A 68 2.43 18.06 2.43
C THR A 68 1.96 16.62 2.37
N TYR A 69 0.68 16.37 2.66
CA TYR A 69 0.14 15.01 2.66
C TYR A 69 0.02 14.43 1.24
N TRP A 70 -0.32 15.26 0.25
CA TRP A 70 -0.28 14.85 -1.15
C TRP A 70 1.15 14.50 -1.60
N ALA A 71 2.15 15.32 -1.26
CA ALA A 71 3.54 15.03 -1.60
C ALA A 71 4.03 13.73 -0.96
N ILE A 72 3.66 13.45 0.30
CA ILE A 72 3.97 12.19 0.98
C ILE A 72 3.34 11.01 0.24
N GLY A 73 2.05 11.12 -0.10
CA GLY A 73 1.33 10.10 -0.86
C GLY A 73 1.99 9.79 -2.20
N SER A 74 2.36 10.81 -2.96
CA SER A 74 3.06 10.62 -4.23
C SER A 74 4.39 9.89 -4.05
N VAL A 75 5.19 10.26 -3.04
CA VAL A 75 6.45 9.57 -2.74
C VAL A 75 6.20 8.10 -2.39
N TRP A 76 5.17 7.80 -1.59
CA TRP A 76 4.84 6.42 -1.24
C TRP A 76 4.44 5.57 -2.45
N ILE A 77 3.70 6.14 -3.41
CA ILE A 77 3.37 5.43 -4.67
C ILE A 77 4.66 5.04 -5.40
N PHE A 78 5.55 6.00 -5.66
CA PHE A 78 6.79 5.73 -6.40
C PHE A 78 7.68 4.72 -5.68
N LEU A 79 7.75 4.78 -4.36
CA LEU A 79 8.51 3.81 -3.58
C LEU A 79 7.87 2.42 -3.61
N THR A 80 6.54 2.33 -3.56
CA THR A 80 5.81 1.05 -3.58
C THR A 80 6.01 0.35 -4.92
N ILE A 81 5.79 1.07 -6.02
CA ILE A 81 6.06 0.56 -7.38
C ILE A 81 7.55 0.23 -7.52
N GLY A 82 8.45 1.11 -7.10
CA GLY A 82 9.89 0.89 -7.19
C GLY A 82 10.35 -0.38 -6.46
N ILE A 83 9.90 -0.59 -5.21
CA ILE A 83 10.19 -1.81 -4.45
C ILE A 83 9.60 -3.04 -5.13
N GLU A 84 8.35 -2.96 -5.61
CA GLU A 84 7.72 -4.08 -6.30
C GLU A 84 8.59 -4.53 -7.48
N PHE A 85 8.94 -3.61 -8.39
CA PHE A 85 9.79 -3.89 -9.55
C PHE A 85 11.19 -4.39 -9.17
N ILE A 86 11.80 -3.84 -8.11
CA ILE A 86 13.10 -4.33 -7.61
C ILE A 86 12.98 -5.77 -7.10
N ILE A 87 11.97 -6.06 -6.26
CA ILE A 87 11.76 -7.41 -5.73
C ILE A 87 11.43 -8.38 -6.84
N GLY A 88 10.51 -8.04 -7.75
CA GLY A 88 10.17 -8.88 -8.90
C GLY A 88 11.39 -9.18 -9.79
N SER A 89 12.24 -8.18 -10.03
CA SER A 89 13.50 -8.38 -10.77
C SER A 89 14.45 -9.33 -10.03
N ILE A 90 14.60 -9.19 -8.71
CA ILE A 90 15.44 -10.10 -7.90
C ILE A 90 14.88 -11.53 -7.92
N MET A 91 13.57 -11.69 -7.97
CA MET A 91 12.88 -12.98 -8.05
C MET A 91 12.87 -13.57 -9.48
N ASN A 92 13.42 -12.86 -10.47
CA ASN A 92 13.39 -13.21 -11.90
C ASN A 92 11.97 -13.27 -12.49
N ASN A 93 11.04 -12.50 -11.94
CA ASN A 93 9.69 -12.38 -12.50
C ASN A 93 9.73 -11.49 -13.76
N PRO A 94 9.15 -11.94 -14.90
CA PRO A 94 9.03 -11.12 -16.09
C PRO A 94 8.23 -9.84 -15.85
N ILE A 95 8.59 -8.76 -16.51
CA ILE A 95 7.88 -7.46 -16.39
C ILE A 95 6.40 -7.62 -16.76
N GLU A 96 6.10 -8.49 -17.72
CA GLU A 96 4.73 -8.81 -18.15
C GLU A 96 3.90 -9.40 -17.00
N GLU A 97 4.47 -10.28 -16.19
CA GLU A 97 3.81 -10.86 -15.01
C GLU A 97 3.57 -9.80 -13.93
N MET A 98 4.54 -8.89 -13.74
CA MET A 98 4.39 -7.77 -12.82
C MET A 98 3.27 -6.81 -13.25
N LEU A 99 3.18 -6.52 -14.55
CA LEU A 99 2.12 -5.69 -15.11
C LEU A 99 0.76 -6.38 -15.07
N ALA A 100 0.71 -7.72 -15.16
CA ALA A 100 -0.54 -8.47 -15.01
C ALA A 100 -1.19 -8.27 -13.63
N ALA A 101 -0.40 -7.98 -12.59
CA ALA A 101 -0.94 -7.65 -11.26
C ALA A 101 -1.79 -6.38 -11.27
N TYR A 102 -1.59 -5.48 -12.23
CA TYR A 102 -2.33 -4.22 -12.37
C TYR A 102 -3.64 -4.38 -13.14
N ASP A 103 -3.90 -5.55 -13.72
CA ASP A 103 -5.17 -5.84 -14.40
C ASP A 103 -6.27 -6.17 -13.39
N ILE A 104 -7.13 -5.18 -13.12
CA ILE A 104 -8.25 -5.32 -12.19
C ILE A 104 -9.33 -6.32 -12.66
N THR A 105 -9.34 -6.69 -13.95
CA THR A 105 -10.34 -7.66 -14.48
C THR A 105 -10.09 -9.08 -13.97
N THR A 106 -8.87 -9.37 -13.52
CA THR A 106 -8.49 -10.64 -12.90
C THR A 106 -8.98 -10.79 -11.46
N GLY A 107 -9.59 -9.75 -10.88
CA GLY A 107 -9.91 -9.68 -9.44
C GLY A 107 -8.70 -9.26 -8.58
N ASN A 108 -7.52 -9.07 -9.18
CA ASN A 108 -6.37 -8.53 -8.49
C ASN A 108 -6.55 -7.01 -8.25
N LEU A 109 -6.70 -6.63 -6.99
CA LEU A 109 -6.89 -5.23 -6.58
C LEU A 109 -5.57 -4.51 -6.30
N TRP A 110 -4.44 -5.00 -6.81
CA TRP A 110 -3.14 -4.39 -6.55
C TRP A 110 -3.04 -2.93 -7.00
N LEU A 111 -3.55 -2.59 -8.20
CA LEU A 111 -3.61 -1.19 -8.66
C LEU A 111 -4.39 -0.31 -7.66
N LEU A 112 -5.50 -0.81 -7.12
CA LEU A 112 -6.27 -0.11 -6.09
C LEU A 112 -5.44 0.10 -4.82
N VAL A 113 -4.70 -0.92 -4.38
CA VAL A 113 -3.80 -0.82 -3.20
C VAL A 113 -2.74 0.26 -3.43
N VAL A 114 -2.11 0.31 -4.60
CA VAL A 114 -1.08 1.31 -4.91
C VAL A 114 -1.66 2.73 -4.89
N ILE A 115 -2.78 2.95 -5.57
CA ILE A 115 -3.48 4.26 -5.59
C ILE A 115 -3.88 4.64 -4.16
N PHE A 116 -4.46 3.71 -3.42
CA PHE A 116 -4.92 3.94 -2.06
C PHE A 116 -3.76 4.23 -1.09
N THR A 117 -2.60 3.62 -1.29
CA THR A 117 -1.36 3.92 -0.55
C THR A 117 -0.99 5.40 -0.67
N GLY A 118 -1.10 5.97 -1.87
CA GLY A 118 -0.87 7.40 -2.07
C GLY A 118 -1.98 8.29 -1.52
N PHE A 119 -3.22 7.82 -1.50
CA PHE A 119 -4.35 8.60 -0.98
C PHE A 119 -4.45 8.57 0.55
N ALA A 120 -3.97 7.52 1.20
CA ALA A 120 -4.08 7.30 2.63
C ALA A 120 -3.53 8.45 3.49
N PRO A 121 -2.37 9.07 3.20
CA PRO A 121 -1.87 10.22 3.94
C PRO A 121 -2.86 11.39 3.98
N TRP A 122 -3.40 11.79 2.82
CA TRP A 122 -4.37 12.89 2.72
C TRP A 122 -5.68 12.55 3.43
N LEU A 123 -6.20 11.35 3.20
CA LEU A 123 -7.45 10.90 3.81
C LEU A 123 -7.33 10.85 5.34
N SER A 124 -6.18 10.37 5.85
CA SER A 124 -5.91 10.33 7.29
C SER A 124 -5.89 11.73 7.92
N ALA A 125 -5.30 12.70 7.23
CA ALA A 125 -5.21 14.08 7.70
C ALA A 125 -6.59 14.75 7.74
N LYS A 126 -7.42 14.50 6.72
CA LYS A 126 -8.79 15.02 6.63
C LYS A 126 -9.68 14.43 7.71
N ILE A 127 -9.63 13.12 7.93
CA ILE A 127 -10.44 12.44 8.98
C ILE A 127 -10.03 12.89 10.37
N ARG A 128 -8.75 13.19 10.60
CA ARG A 128 -8.26 13.75 11.86
C ARG A 128 -8.44 15.27 11.98
N LYS A 129 -9.06 15.94 11.00
CA LYS A 129 -9.25 17.40 10.97
C LYS A 129 -7.94 18.18 11.15
N ILE A 130 -6.85 17.66 10.60
CA ILE A 130 -5.53 18.32 10.60
C ILE A 130 -5.42 19.32 9.45
N ILE A 131 -6.12 19.03 8.35
CA ILE A 131 -6.25 19.85 7.14
C ILE A 131 -7.71 20.08 6.79
#